data_AF-A0A0Q4C5Z6-F1
#
_entry.id   AF-A0A0Q4C5Z6-F1
#
_cell.length_a   1.000
_cell.length_b   1.000
_cell.length_c   1.000
_cell.angle_alpha   90.00
_cell.angle_beta   90.00
_cell.angle_gamma   90.00
#
_symmetry.space_group_name_H-M   'P 1'
#
loop_
_entity.id
_entity.type
_entity.pdbx_description
1 polymer ?
#
loop_
_entity_poly.entity_id
_entity_poly.type
_entity_poly.pdbx_seq_one_letter_code
_entity_poly.pdbx_strand_id
1 'polypeptide(L)'
;MKFFFTALFLAAGLSIFAQNRFFYEYKYIPDSNNREDVKTEMMLLDIDKNGSRYYSRDKFIADSTSMANLQKQLKGGSGNLNVNRGNNAGQVSYKVTKSYPDYKTFLLTKVSMDQYKVREDRKPEWKILPEKQKIGSYNAQKATASYGGREWIAWFTTEIPFQDGPYKFYGLPGLIVQIEDITGSHRMTLQGNKKIEAFTDPSETELPGNVKIIGIGGKEIEVTRDQYKKVWKAYVNDPAKNMREMMMRNGGSDNTRVTLKVQTNDGKEITDPNQVFREIEKSTKESLAKNNNPIEPDLYR
;
A
#
# COMPACT_ATOMS: atom_id res chain seq x y z
N MET A 1 37.67 30.49 50.27
CA MET A 1 37.69 29.80 48.97
C MET A 1 36.97 28.46 49.13
N LYS A 2 35.80 28.29 48.49
CA LYS A 2 35.20 27.00 48.09
C LYS A 2 33.88 27.33 47.36
N PHE A 3 33.98 27.52 46.04
CA PHE A 3 32.83 27.61 45.15
C PHE A 3 32.23 26.22 45.01
N PHE A 4 30.96 26.04 45.37
CA PHE A 4 30.19 24.86 44.97
C PHE A 4 29.44 25.20 43.68
N PHE A 5 29.90 24.64 42.56
CA PHE A 5 29.16 24.61 41.31
C PHE A 5 28.16 23.45 41.37
N THR A 6 26.87 23.77 41.49
CA THR A 6 25.80 22.79 41.26
C THR A 6 25.54 22.73 39.75
N ALA A 7 25.97 21.64 39.12
CA ALA A 7 25.66 21.35 37.72
C ALA A 7 24.17 20.99 37.60
N LEU A 8 23.39 21.87 36.96
CA LEU A 8 22.00 21.61 36.59
C LEU A 8 21.99 20.70 35.36
N PHE A 9 21.78 19.40 35.55
CA PHE A 9 21.53 18.46 34.47
C PHE A 9 20.17 18.78 33.83
N LEU A 10 20.18 19.49 32.70
CA LEU A 10 19.01 19.65 31.84
C LEU A 10 18.75 18.29 31.17
N ALA A 11 17.86 17.49 31.75
CA ALA A 11 17.31 16.32 31.07
C ALA A 11 16.44 16.82 29.92
N ALA A 12 17.01 16.94 28.72
CA ALA A 12 16.25 17.12 27.49
C ALA A 12 15.39 15.86 27.29
N GLY A 13 14.15 15.92 27.74
CA GLY A 13 13.18 14.86 27.51
C GLY A 13 13.03 14.65 26.00
N LEU A 14 13.41 13.46 25.53
CA LEU A 14 13.03 12.98 24.21
C LEU A 14 11.50 12.96 24.15
N SER A 15 10.91 14.02 23.60
CA SER A 15 9.49 13.99 23.26
C SER A 15 9.31 12.97 22.16
N ILE A 16 8.88 11.76 22.54
CA ILE A 16 8.36 10.78 21.61
C ILE A 16 7.14 11.44 20.98
N PHE A 17 7.27 11.86 19.72
CA PHE A 17 6.18 12.51 19.00
C PHE A 17 5.06 11.49 18.81
N ALA A 18 3.96 11.68 19.53
CA ALA A 18 2.77 10.85 19.39
C ALA A 18 2.26 10.92 17.93
N GLN A 19 2.05 9.76 17.32
CA GLN A 19 1.52 9.65 15.96
C GLN A 19 0.02 9.35 16.05
N ASN A 20 -0.74 9.78 15.05
CA ASN A 20 -2.19 9.55 14.99
C ASN A 20 -2.48 8.49 13.94
N ARG A 21 -3.13 7.41 14.36
CA ARG A 21 -3.64 6.35 13.49
C ARG A 21 -5.14 6.52 13.30
N PHE A 22 -5.58 6.57 12.06
CA PHE A 22 -6.98 6.59 11.67
C PHE A 22 -7.34 5.29 10.95
N PHE A 23 -8.50 4.73 11.28
CA PHE A 23 -8.99 3.48 10.71
C PHE A 23 -10.08 3.79 9.70
N TYR A 24 -9.87 3.42 8.45
CA TYR A 24 -10.85 3.58 7.37
C TYR A 24 -11.39 2.22 6.95
N GLU A 25 -12.71 2.10 6.84
CA GLU A 25 -13.34 1.02 6.09
C GLU A 25 -13.31 1.42 4.61
N TYR A 26 -12.67 0.59 3.78
CA TYR A 26 -12.69 0.74 2.34
C TYR A 26 -13.59 -0.31 1.72
N LYS A 27 -14.73 0.14 1.16
CA LYS A 27 -15.67 -0.66 0.38
C LYS A 27 -15.45 -0.41 -1.09
N TYR A 28 -15.29 -1.47 -1.88
CA TYR A 28 -15.07 -1.33 -3.31
C TYR A 28 -15.59 -2.50 -4.14
N ILE A 29 -15.88 -2.20 -5.41
CA ILE A 29 -16.27 -3.18 -6.43
C ILE A 29 -15.06 -3.41 -7.33
N PRO A 30 -14.42 -4.59 -7.34
CA PRO A 30 -13.24 -4.85 -8.16
C PRO A 30 -13.57 -5.08 -9.64
N ASP A 31 -14.74 -5.68 -9.94
CA ASP A 31 -15.21 -5.96 -11.29
C ASP A 31 -16.44 -5.09 -11.63
N SER A 32 -16.29 -4.15 -12.56
CA SER A 32 -17.38 -3.29 -13.01
C SER A 32 -18.55 -4.04 -13.63
N ASN A 33 -18.32 -5.26 -14.11
CA ASN A 33 -19.35 -6.15 -14.69
C ASN A 33 -20.05 -7.00 -13.62
N ASN A 34 -19.52 -7.07 -12.40
CA ASN A 34 -20.12 -7.79 -11.28
C ASN A 34 -20.23 -6.89 -10.04
N ARG A 35 -21.21 -5.97 -10.09
CA ARG A 35 -21.41 -4.95 -9.05
C ARG A 35 -21.87 -5.50 -7.70
N GLU A 36 -22.34 -6.74 -7.65
CA GLU A 36 -22.75 -7.40 -6.42
C GLU A 36 -21.55 -7.89 -5.59
N ASP A 37 -20.38 -8.08 -6.23
CA ASP A 37 -19.16 -8.49 -5.54
C ASP A 37 -18.49 -7.31 -4.82
N VAL A 38 -19.11 -6.84 -3.75
CA VAL A 38 -18.57 -5.75 -2.93
C VAL A 38 -17.55 -6.31 -1.94
N LYS A 39 -16.30 -5.85 -2.06
CA LYS A 39 -15.22 -6.16 -1.12
C LYS A 39 -15.13 -5.08 -0.05
N THR A 40 -14.68 -5.47 1.13
CA THR A 40 -14.44 -4.57 2.25
C THR A 40 -13.07 -4.86 2.86
N GLU A 41 -12.31 -3.82 3.16
CA GLU A 41 -11.00 -3.93 3.78
C GLU A 41 -10.75 -2.80 4.77
N MET A 42 -10.12 -3.12 5.91
CA MET A 42 -9.71 -2.12 6.88
C MET A 42 -8.36 -1.53 6.49
N MET A 43 -8.34 -0.22 6.30
CA MET A 43 -7.18 0.56 5.92
C MET A 43 -6.73 1.44 7.09
N LEU A 44 -5.44 1.69 7.17
CA LEU A 44 -4.82 2.56 8.17
C LEU A 44 -4.33 3.83 7.49
N LEU A 45 -4.59 4.99 8.09
CA LEU A 45 -3.93 6.25 7.79
C LEU A 45 -3.15 6.67 9.03
N ASP A 46 -1.83 6.54 8.97
CA ASP A 46 -0.94 7.00 10.04
C ASP A 46 -0.40 8.38 9.68
N ILE A 47 -0.54 9.35 10.58
CA ILE A 47 -0.06 10.72 10.42
C ILE A 47 0.92 11.03 11.54
N ASP A 48 2.10 11.52 11.16
CA ASP A 48 3.09 12.09 12.05
C ASP A 48 3.54 13.47 11.56
N LYS A 49 4.55 14.06 12.20
CA LYS A 49 5.05 15.40 11.87
C LYS A 49 5.68 15.50 10.47
N ASN A 50 6.12 14.38 9.91
CA ASN A 50 6.85 14.33 8.64
C ASN A 50 5.92 14.00 7.47
N GLY A 51 4.71 13.48 7.71
CA GLY A 51 3.83 13.04 6.64
C GLY A 51 2.74 12.08 7.05
N SER A 52 2.18 11.40 6.05
CA SER A 52 1.17 10.37 6.21
C SER A 52 1.44 9.11 5.40
N ARG A 53 0.90 7.98 5.87
CA ARG A 53 0.98 6.67 5.25
C ARG A 53 -0.40 6.02 5.24
N TYR A 54 -0.90 5.65 4.06
CA TYR A 54 -2.16 4.95 3.88
C TYR A 54 -1.93 3.53 3.33
N TYR A 55 -2.39 2.49 4.03
CA TYR A 55 -2.09 1.10 3.69
C TYR A 55 -3.08 0.10 4.33
N SER A 56 -3.10 -1.13 3.82
CA SER A 56 -3.97 -2.20 4.36
C SER A 56 -3.51 -2.65 5.74
N ARG A 57 -4.47 -2.75 6.68
CA ARG A 57 -4.24 -3.29 8.02
C ARG A 57 -3.88 -4.78 7.95
N ASP A 58 -4.56 -5.53 7.09
CA ASP A 58 -4.39 -6.98 7.02
C ASP A 58 -3.06 -7.34 6.35
N LYS A 59 -2.65 -6.59 5.31
CA LYS A 59 -1.28 -6.67 4.77
C LYS A 59 -0.25 -6.42 5.85
N PHE A 60 -0.42 -5.33 6.61
CA PHE A 60 0.51 -4.96 7.67
C PHE A 60 0.65 -6.06 8.73
N ILE A 61 -0.45 -6.66 9.18
CA ILE A 61 -0.43 -7.75 10.16
C ILE A 61 0.22 -9.01 9.57
N ALA A 62 -0.12 -9.36 8.33
CA ALA A 62 0.44 -10.52 7.66
C ALA A 62 1.96 -10.36 7.46
N ASP A 63 2.41 -9.20 7.01
CA ASP A 63 3.82 -8.88 6.82
C ASP A 63 4.58 -8.86 8.16
N SER A 64 4.00 -8.25 9.20
CA SER A 64 4.57 -8.25 10.56
C SER A 64 4.76 -9.66 11.11
N THR A 65 3.74 -10.51 10.98
CA THR A 65 3.77 -11.90 11.47
C THR A 65 4.77 -12.74 10.67
N SER A 66 4.79 -12.57 9.35
CA SER A 66 5.74 -13.24 8.46
C SER A 66 7.19 -12.84 8.77
N MET A 67 7.44 -11.56 9.02
CA MET A 67 8.76 -11.04 9.36
C MET A 67 9.24 -11.56 10.72
N ALA A 68 8.36 -11.55 11.74
CA ALA A 68 8.67 -12.10 13.05
C ALA A 68 9.03 -13.59 12.98
N ASN A 69 8.28 -14.36 12.19
CA ASN A 69 8.55 -15.78 11.95
C ASN A 69 9.89 -15.99 11.23
N LEU A 70 10.17 -15.19 10.19
CA LEU A 70 11.43 -15.24 9.46
C LEU A 70 12.63 -14.93 10.36
N GLN A 71 12.56 -13.87 11.17
CA GLN A 71 13.60 -13.55 12.15
C GLN A 71 13.86 -14.69 13.12
N LYS A 72 12.79 -15.37 13.57
CA LYS A 72 12.90 -16.52 14.47
C LYS A 72 13.61 -17.70 13.79
N GLN A 73 13.29 -17.97 12.52
CA GLN A 73 13.97 -19.02 11.73
C GLN A 73 15.46 -18.69 11.49
N LEU A 74 15.78 -17.43 11.19
CA LEU A 74 17.15 -16.96 10.99
C LEU A 74 17.99 -17.08 12.27
N LYS A 75 17.43 -16.70 13.42
CA LYS A 75 18.09 -16.87 14.74
C LYS A 75 18.24 -18.33 15.15
N GLY A 76 17.36 -19.20 14.65
CA GLY A 76 17.38 -20.65 14.94
C GLY A 76 18.36 -21.46 14.11
N GLY A 77 19.13 -20.84 13.20
CA GLY A 77 20.14 -21.53 12.39
C GLY A 77 19.58 -22.51 11.34
N SER A 78 18.30 -22.40 10.98
CA SER A 78 17.68 -23.28 9.97
C SER A 78 18.24 -22.97 8.57
N GLY A 79 18.84 -23.98 7.92
CA GLY A 79 19.27 -23.89 6.52
C GLY A 79 18.12 -23.83 5.51
N ASN A 80 16.91 -24.21 5.91
CA ASN A 80 15.70 -24.10 5.10
C ASN A 80 14.81 -22.98 5.65
N LEU A 81 14.69 -21.89 4.90
CA LEU A 81 13.77 -20.80 5.20
C LEU A 81 12.40 -21.11 4.59
N ASN A 82 11.37 -21.22 5.43
CA ASN A 82 9.99 -21.36 4.97
C ASN A 82 9.26 -20.03 5.19
N VAL A 83 9.10 -19.27 4.10
CA VAL A 83 8.36 -18.01 4.08
C VAL A 83 6.92 -18.31 3.67
N ASN A 84 6.11 -18.71 4.64
CA ASN A 84 4.68 -18.88 4.40
C ASN A 84 3.99 -17.50 4.51
N ARG A 85 3.76 -16.85 3.36
CA ARG A 85 2.94 -15.64 3.30
C ARG A 85 1.48 -16.10 3.40
N GLY A 86 0.92 -16.08 4.61
CA GLY A 86 -0.41 -16.61 4.87
C GLY A 86 -1.46 -16.11 3.87
N ASN A 87 -2.44 -16.97 3.56
CA ASN A 87 -3.45 -16.76 2.51
C ASN A 87 -4.39 -15.55 2.74
N ASN A 88 -4.34 -14.91 3.91
CA ASN A 88 -5.24 -13.83 4.33
C ASN A 88 -4.56 -12.46 4.44
N ALA A 89 -3.64 -12.15 3.52
CA ALA A 89 -2.85 -10.92 3.61
C ALA A 89 -3.62 -9.64 3.22
N GLY A 90 -4.96 -9.60 3.17
CA GLY A 90 -5.70 -8.45 2.60
C GLY A 90 -5.65 -8.39 1.06
N GLN A 91 -6.62 -7.74 0.44
CA GLN A 91 -6.77 -7.67 -1.03
C GLN A 91 -6.12 -6.42 -1.61
N VAL A 92 -6.06 -5.34 -0.85
CA VAL A 92 -5.37 -4.10 -1.20
C VAL A 92 -3.89 -4.24 -0.91
N SER A 93 -3.07 -4.23 -1.96
CA SER A 93 -1.62 -4.42 -1.89
C SER A 93 -0.82 -3.12 -2.01
N TYR A 94 -1.46 -2.01 -2.36
CA TYR A 94 -0.78 -0.73 -2.49
C TYR A 94 -0.61 -0.02 -1.14
N LYS A 95 0.38 0.87 -1.09
CA LYS A 95 0.58 1.85 -0.01
C LYS A 95 0.70 3.24 -0.64
N VAL A 96 0.17 4.25 0.02
CA VAL A 96 0.39 5.66 -0.35
C VAL A 96 1.16 6.34 0.75
N THR A 97 2.18 7.11 0.38
CA THR A 97 2.91 7.96 1.31
C THR A 97 2.82 9.41 0.86
N LYS A 98 2.71 10.32 1.81
CA LYS A 98 2.75 11.78 1.60
C LYS A 98 3.77 12.37 2.54
N SER A 99 4.71 13.16 2.03
CA SER A 99 5.67 13.90 2.87
C SER A 99 5.22 15.34 3.08
N TYR A 100 5.38 15.87 4.28
CA TYR A 100 5.05 17.25 4.64
C TYR A 100 6.30 18.15 4.56
N PRO A 101 6.14 19.46 4.30
CA PRO A 101 4.87 20.20 4.15
C PRO A 101 4.33 20.24 2.70
N ASP A 102 5.08 19.73 1.73
CA ASP A 102 4.79 19.87 0.29
C ASP A 102 3.79 18.83 -0.24
N TYR A 103 3.38 17.87 0.60
CA TYR A 103 2.53 16.74 0.23
C TYR A 103 3.10 15.92 -0.93
N LYS A 104 4.44 15.78 -0.99
CA LYS A 104 5.09 14.92 -1.99
C LYS A 104 4.56 13.50 -1.87
N THR A 105 3.77 13.09 -2.86
CA THR A 105 2.96 11.87 -2.80
C THR A 105 3.57 10.78 -3.65
N PHE A 106 3.61 9.57 -3.11
CA PHE A 106 4.01 8.36 -3.84
C PHE A 106 2.98 7.25 -3.67
N LEU A 107 2.70 6.55 -4.77
CA LEU A 107 2.01 5.26 -4.76
C LEU A 107 3.05 4.14 -4.82
N LEU A 108 3.10 3.32 -3.79
CA LEU A 108 3.87 2.09 -3.74
C LEU A 108 2.95 0.96 -4.17
N THR A 109 3.28 0.32 -5.29
CA THR A 109 2.48 -0.74 -5.90
C THR A 109 3.39 -1.80 -6.52
N LYS A 110 2.82 -2.94 -6.92
CA LYS A 110 3.55 -4.03 -7.54
C LYS A 110 3.05 -4.28 -8.96
N VAL A 111 3.98 -4.58 -9.85
CA VAL A 111 3.68 -5.14 -11.18
C VAL A 111 4.55 -6.36 -11.35
N SER A 112 3.93 -7.53 -11.51
CA SER A 112 4.64 -8.81 -11.40
C SER A 112 5.39 -8.90 -10.06
N MET A 113 6.71 -9.16 -10.08
CA MET A 113 7.55 -9.27 -8.89
C MET A 113 8.19 -7.95 -8.46
N ASP A 114 8.11 -6.92 -9.31
CA ASP A 114 8.79 -5.64 -9.10
C ASP A 114 7.93 -4.69 -8.26
N GLN A 115 8.60 -3.94 -7.38
CA GLN A 115 7.98 -2.90 -6.56
C GLN A 115 8.23 -1.54 -7.20
N TYR A 116 7.16 -0.81 -7.48
CA TYR A 116 7.21 0.52 -8.08
C TYR A 116 6.82 1.57 -7.06
N LYS A 117 7.61 2.64 -7.02
CA LYS A 117 7.31 3.86 -6.29
C LYS A 117 6.94 4.94 -7.30
N VAL A 118 5.65 5.03 -7.58
CA VAL A 118 5.11 5.95 -8.58
C VAL A 118 4.97 7.33 -7.96
N ARG A 119 5.75 8.30 -8.46
CA ARG A 119 5.66 9.69 -8.04
C ARG A 119 4.38 10.32 -8.60
N GLU A 120 3.61 10.95 -7.73
CA GLU A 120 2.48 11.76 -8.16
C GLU A 120 2.85 13.22 -8.34
N ASP A 121 2.39 13.77 -9.46
CA ASP A 121 2.56 15.15 -9.89
C ASP A 121 1.24 15.93 -9.90
N ARG A 122 0.13 15.26 -9.58
CA ARG A 122 -1.22 15.84 -9.53
C ARG A 122 -1.77 15.79 -8.12
N LYS A 123 -2.62 16.77 -7.81
CA LYS A 123 -3.40 16.83 -6.58
C LYS A 123 -4.88 16.97 -6.90
N PRO A 124 -5.80 16.53 -6.03
CA PRO A 124 -7.21 16.84 -6.18
C PRO A 124 -7.45 18.35 -6.08
N GLU A 125 -8.19 18.90 -7.04
CA GLU A 125 -8.65 20.29 -6.99
C GLU A 125 -10.07 20.34 -6.41
N TRP A 126 -10.16 20.67 -5.12
CA TRP A 126 -11.43 20.61 -4.39
C TRP A 126 -12.30 21.85 -4.61
N LYS A 127 -13.57 21.60 -4.93
CA LYS A 127 -14.66 22.56 -4.80
C LYS A 127 -15.38 22.31 -3.49
N ILE A 128 -15.16 23.16 -2.49
CA ILE A 128 -15.88 23.11 -1.20
C ILE A 128 -17.29 23.66 -1.41
N LEU A 129 -18.28 22.97 -0.86
CA LEU A 129 -19.69 23.29 -1.02
C LEU A 129 -20.32 23.62 0.35
N PRO A 130 -21.45 24.33 0.41
CA PRO A 130 -22.05 24.75 1.67
C PRO A 130 -22.76 23.63 2.44
N GLU A 131 -23.00 22.45 1.82
CA GLU A 131 -23.69 21.37 2.49
C GLU A 131 -22.86 20.82 3.65
N LYS A 132 -23.56 20.64 4.78
CA LYS A 132 -23.02 20.08 6.00
C LYS A 132 -23.86 18.89 6.42
N GLN A 133 -23.22 17.85 6.93
CA GLN A 133 -23.91 16.73 7.55
C GLN A 133 -23.04 16.09 8.62
N LYS A 134 -23.65 15.24 9.45
CA LYS A 134 -22.92 14.46 10.42
C LYS A 134 -22.44 13.15 9.78
N ILE A 135 -21.13 12.89 9.83
CA ILE A 135 -20.52 11.61 9.41
C ILE A 135 -19.93 10.96 10.66
N GLY A 136 -20.55 9.86 11.11
CA GLY A 136 -20.22 9.24 12.40
C GLY A 136 -20.44 10.24 13.55
N SER A 137 -19.37 10.58 14.28
CA SER A 137 -19.42 11.57 15.37
C SER A 137 -19.12 13.00 14.91
N TYR A 138 -18.65 13.22 13.69
CA TYR A 138 -18.08 14.51 13.26
C TYR A 138 -19.05 15.36 12.44
N ASN A 139 -19.05 16.66 12.67
CA ASN A 139 -19.67 17.61 11.74
C ASN A 139 -18.77 17.75 10.52
N ALA A 140 -19.30 17.42 9.35
CA ALA A 140 -18.54 17.40 8.11
C ALA A 140 -19.15 18.34 7.07
N GLN A 141 -18.28 18.88 6.22
CA GLN A 141 -18.64 19.71 5.08
C GLN A 141 -18.32 19.00 3.77
N LYS A 142 -19.17 19.19 2.77
CA LYS A 142 -19.02 18.57 1.46
C LYS A 142 -17.96 19.27 0.61
N ALA A 143 -17.21 18.48 -0.15
CA ALA A 143 -16.38 18.94 -1.24
C ALA A 143 -16.43 17.95 -2.41
N THR A 144 -16.16 18.43 -3.63
CA THR A 144 -16.09 17.58 -4.82
C THR A 144 -14.81 17.83 -5.61
N ALA A 145 -14.30 16.82 -6.30
CA ALA A 145 -13.15 16.96 -7.20
C ALA A 145 -13.18 15.91 -8.32
N SER A 146 -12.68 16.28 -9.49
CA SER A 146 -12.34 15.33 -10.55
C SER A 146 -10.88 14.89 -10.35
N TYR A 147 -10.65 13.61 -10.11
CA TYR A 147 -9.31 13.10 -9.85
C TYR A 147 -9.16 11.63 -10.27
N GLY A 148 -8.08 11.33 -10.99
CA GLY A 148 -7.71 9.96 -11.36
C GLY A 148 -8.66 9.27 -12.35
N GLY A 149 -9.48 10.04 -13.08
CA GLY A 149 -10.49 9.51 -14.01
C GLY A 149 -11.84 9.24 -13.35
N ARG A 150 -12.08 9.78 -12.14
CA ARG A 150 -13.35 9.69 -11.40
C ARG A 150 -13.76 11.04 -10.85
N GLU A 151 -15.07 11.21 -10.68
CA GLU A 151 -15.64 12.30 -9.89
C GLU A 151 -15.84 11.82 -8.45
N TRP A 152 -15.38 12.63 -7.49
CA TRP A 152 -15.37 12.31 -6.08
C TRP A 152 -16.25 13.26 -5.28
N ILE A 153 -16.94 12.71 -4.28
CA ILE A 153 -17.62 13.45 -3.21
C ILE A 153 -16.88 13.13 -1.91
N ALA A 154 -16.31 14.16 -1.29
CA ALA A 154 -15.65 14.07 0.00
C ALA A 154 -16.45 14.81 1.08
N TRP A 155 -16.41 14.29 2.29
CA TRP A 155 -16.88 14.94 3.50
C TRP A 155 -15.68 15.09 4.43
N PHE A 156 -15.35 16.33 4.80
CA PHE A 156 -14.20 16.65 5.66
C PHE A 156 -14.65 17.37 6.93
N THR A 157 -13.88 17.25 8.00
CA THR A 157 -14.17 17.92 9.28
C THR A 157 -13.00 18.75 9.77
N THR A 158 -13.29 19.97 10.24
CA THR A 158 -12.28 20.85 10.87
C THR A 158 -11.99 20.45 12.32
N GLU A 159 -12.81 19.55 12.91
CA GLU A 159 -12.64 19.04 14.28
C GLU A 159 -11.35 18.22 14.42
N ILE A 160 -10.89 17.62 13.32
CA ILE A 160 -9.59 16.95 13.22
C ILE A 160 -8.74 17.77 12.24
N PRO A 161 -7.84 18.64 12.72
CA PRO A 161 -7.16 19.66 11.89
C PRO A 161 -5.97 19.10 11.10
N PHE A 162 -6.10 17.90 10.53
CA PHE A 162 -5.13 17.34 9.58
C PHE A 162 -5.66 17.52 8.16
N GLN A 163 -4.98 18.30 7.31
CA GLN A 163 -5.36 18.48 5.90
C GLN A 163 -4.97 17.26 5.04
N ASP A 164 -5.46 16.07 5.43
CA ASP A 164 -5.13 14.79 4.82
C ASP A 164 -6.39 13.89 4.74
N GLY A 165 -6.23 12.69 4.22
CA GLY A 165 -7.29 11.74 3.98
C GLY A 165 -6.79 10.39 3.47
N PRO A 166 -7.72 9.44 3.25
CA PRO A 166 -7.37 8.13 2.75
C PRO A 166 -6.80 8.23 1.33
N TYR A 167 -6.05 7.20 0.93
CA TYR A 167 -5.42 7.13 -0.39
C TYR A 167 -4.55 8.38 -0.68
N LYS A 168 -4.72 9.01 -1.85
CA LYS A 168 -4.01 10.20 -2.31
C LYS A 168 -4.77 11.50 -2.03
N PHE A 169 -5.89 11.44 -1.33
CA PHE A 169 -6.74 12.61 -1.10
C PHE A 169 -6.21 13.44 0.07
N TYR A 170 -5.97 14.73 -0.17
CA TYR A 170 -5.51 15.71 0.81
C TYR A 170 -5.90 17.13 0.38
N GLY A 171 -5.63 18.14 1.23
CA GLY A 171 -5.76 19.55 0.86
C GLY A 171 -7.12 20.21 1.16
N LEU A 172 -8.02 19.51 1.85
CA LEU A 172 -9.21 20.11 2.46
C LEU A 172 -8.86 20.67 3.85
N PRO A 173 -9.59 21.69 4.36
CA PRO A 173 -9.30 22.31 5.65
C PRO A 173 -9.76 21.41 6.81
N GLY A 174 -9.08 20.28 7.01
CA GLY A 174 -9.41 19.25 7.99
C GLY A 174 -9.38 17.85 7.38
N LEU A 175 -9.60 16.83 8.22
CA LEU A 175 -9.47 15.44 7.81
C LEU A 175 -10.68 15.02 6.97
N ILE A 176 -10.44 14.32 5.86
CA ILE A 176 -11.48 13.66 5.07
C ILE A 176 -12.02 12.46 5.87
N VAL A 177 -13.24 12.56 6.38
CA VAL A 177 -13.88 11.51 7.18
C VAL A 177 -14.68 10.52 6.33
N GLN A 178 -15.10 10.93 5.14
CA GLN A 178 -15.66 10.02 4.13
C GLN A 178 -15.31 10.53 2.74
N ILE A 179 -15.04 9.63 1.81
CA ILE A 179 -14.94 9.94 0.39
C ILE A 179 -15.48 8.79 -0.45
N GLU A 180 -16.21 9.13 -1.50
CA GLU A 180 -16.77 8.17 -2.44
C GLU A 180 -16.76 8.70 -3.87
N ASP A 181 -16.63 7.80 -4.83
CA ASP A 181 -16.86 8.17 -6.23
C ASP A 181 -18.35 8.22 -6.55
N ILE A 182 -18.73 8.99 -7.57
CA ILE A 182 -20.16 9.20 -7.92
C ILE A 182 -20.92 7.92 -8.26
N THR A 183 -20.22 6.84 -8.65
CA THR A 183 -20.84 5.54 -8.95
C THR A 183 -21.04 4.69 -7.69
N GLY A 184 -20.50 5.11 -6.54
CA GLY A 184 -20.50 4.34 -5.29
C GLY A 184 -19.62 3.10 -5.33
N SER A 185 -18.74 2.98 -6.33
CA SER A 185 -17.90 1.81 -6.53
C SER A 185 -16.66 1.80 -5.65
N HIS A 186 -16.26 2.94 -5.11
CA HIS A 186 -15.16 3.10 -4.16
C HIS A 186 -15.61 4.05 -3.07
N ARG A 187 -15.68 3.57 -1.83
CA ARG A 187 -16.04 4.36 -0.65
C ARG A 187 -15.07 4.10 0.48
N MET A 188 -14.49 5.15 1.04
CA MET A 188 -13.62 5.11 2.21
C MET A 188 -14.26 5.92 3.33
N THR A 189 -14.56 5.28 4.46
CA THR A 189 -15.23 5.91 5.60
C THR A 189 -14.41 5.73 6.88
N LEU A 190 -14.15 6.81 7.60
CA LEU A 190 -13.46 6.80 8.88
C LEU A 190 -14.31 6.08 9.93
N GLN A 191 -13.72 5.08 10.59
CA GLN A 191 -14.34 4.27 11.63
C GLN A 191 -13.84 4.63 13.04
N GLY A 192 -12.68 5.26 13.15
CA GLY A 192 -12.13 5.69 14.43
C GLY A 192 -10.66 6.09 14.35
N ASN A 193 -10.10 6.49 15.49
CA ASN A 193 -8.71 6.91 15.60
C ASN A 193 -8.07 6.47 16.92
N LYS A 194 -6.73 6.40 16.93
CA LYS A 194 -5.93 6.05 18.11
C LYS A 194 -4.60 6.81 18.07
N LYS A 195 -4.08 7.23 19.23
CA LYS A 195 -2.68 7.67 19.37
C LYS A 195 -1.76 6.46 19.50
N ILE A 196 -0.66 6.47 18.77
CA ILE A 196 0.38 5.43 18.81
C ILE A 196 1.74 6.05 19.12
N GLU A 197 2.60 5.29 19.82
CA GLU A 197 3.92 5.76 20.27
C GLU A 197 4.93 5.80 19.14
N ALA A 198 4.95 4.77 18.29
CA ALA A 198 5.80 4.72 17.10
C ALA A 198 5.21 3.79 16.03
N PHE A 199 5.33 4.19 14.77
CA PHE A 199 5.17 3.31 13.64
C PHE A 199 6.43 2.45 13.47
N THR A 200 6.25 1.14 13.30
CA THR A 200 7.30 0.21 12.87
C THR A 200 6.86 -0.38 11.54
N ASP A 201 7.53 -0.02 10.45
CA ASP A 201 7.28 -0.68 9.17
C ASP A 201 7.94 -2.07 9.20
N PRO A 202 7.20 -3.16 8.97
CA PRO A 202 7.79 -4.48 8.85
C PRO A 202 8.80 -4.54 7.70
N SER A 203 8.64 -3.71 6.66
CA SER A 203 9.54 -3.67 5.51
C SER A 203 10.86 -2.91 5.77
N GLU A 204 10.93 -2.07 6.81
CA GLU A 204 12.16 -1.40 7.24
C GLU A 204 13.03 -2.29 8.12
N THR A 205 12.56 -3.49 8.46
CA THR A 205 13.36 -4.46 9.20
C THR A 205 14.43 -5.06 8.27
N GLU A 206 15.66 -4.59 8.40
CA GLU A 206 16.80 -5.07 7.61
C GLU A 206 16.99 -6.58 7.80
N LEU A 207 16.91 -7.33 6.70
CA LEU A 207 17.39 -8.71 6.66
C LEU A 207 18.92 -8.69 6.68
N PRO A 208 19.58 -9.70 7.29
CA PRO A 208 21.03 -9.86 7.17
C PRO A 208 21.44 -9.79 5.69
N GLY A 209 22.51 -9.07 5.36
CA GLY A 209 22.85 -8.69 3.98
C GLY A 209 23.04 -9.83 2.98
N ASN A 210 23.14 -11.08 3.44
CA ASN A 210 23.22 -12.29 2.63
C ASN A 210 21.86 -12.95 2.32
N VAL A 211 20.74 -12.48 2.90
CA VAL A 211 19.40 -13.05 2.71
C VAL A 211 18.57 -12.15 1.80
N LYS A 212 18.44 -12.53 0.52
CA LYS A 212 17.50 -11.92 -0.42
C LYS A 212 16.31 -12.85 -0.64
N ILE A 213 15.11 -12.42 -0.25
CA ILE A 213 13.88 -13.18 -0.46
C ILE A 213 13.10 -12.56 -1.61
N ILE A 214 12.78 -13.36 -2.62
CA ILE A 214 12.00 -12.91 -3.78
C ILE A 214 10.66 -12.31 -3.31
N GLY A 215 10.45 -11.02 -3.56
CA GLY A 215 9.24 -10.28 -3.18
C GLY A 215 9.24 -9.64 -1.78
N ILE A 216 10.33 -9.72 -1.01
CA ILE A 216 10.55 -9.01 0.28
C ILE A 216 11.89 -8.24 0.21
N GLY A 217 11.89 -6.96 0.60
CA GLY A 217 13.12 -6.16 0.70
C GLY A 217 13.78 -5.82 -0.64
N GLY A 218 13.03 -5.84 -1.75
CA GLY A 218 13.51 -5.37 -3.05
C GLY A 218 13.61 -3.84 -3.10
N LYS A 219 14.56 -3.31 -3.86
CA LYS A 219 14.67 -1.87 -4.10
C LYS A 219 13.44 -1.38 -4.88
N GLU A 220 12.79 -0.35 -4.37
CA GLU A 220 11.68 0.31 -5.06
C GLU A 220 12.19 1.00 -6.33
N ILE A 221 11.54 0.73 -7.46
CA ILE A 221 11.81 1.40 -8.74
C ILE A 221 11.00 2.69 -8.76
N GLU A 222 11.65 3.83 -8.52
CA GLU A 222 10.99 5.13 -8.62
C GLU A 222 10.71 5.48 -10.09
N VAL A 223 9.45 5.79 -10.40
CA VAL A 223 8.97 6.10 -11.75
C VAL A 223 7.99 7.26 -11.73
N THR A 224 7.89 8.00 -12.83
CA THR A 224 6.79 8.94 -13.05
C THR A 224 5.49 8.21 -13.37
N ARG A 225 4.36 8.90 -13.26
CA ARG A 225 3.04 8.40 -13.68
C ARG A 225 3.05 7.84 -15.11
N ASP A 226 3.63 8.57 -16.07
CA ASP A 226 3.69 8.16 -17.48
C ASP A 226 4.60 6.95 -17.72
N GLN A 227 5.72 6.86 -16.99
CA GLN A 227 6.58 5.68 -17.02
C GLN A 227 5.82 4.46 -16.47
N TYR A 228 5.10 4.62 -15.37
CA TYR A 228 4.28 3.55 -14.80
C TYR A 228 3.20 3.05 -15.76
N LYS A 229 2.51 3.96 -16.49
CA LYS A 229 1.54 3.55 -17.52
C LYS A 229 2.15 2.64 -18.58
N LYS A 230 3.37 2.97 -19.03
CA LYS A 230 4.11 2.13 -20.01
C LYS A 230 4.44 0.75 -19.43
N VAL A 231 4.89 0.71 -18.17
CA VAL A 231 5.14 -0.55 -17.44
C VAL A 231 3.86 -1.39 -17.35
N TRP A 232 2.76 -0.78 -16.90
CA TRP A 232 1.49 -1.47 -16.77
C TRP A 232 0.99 -2.01 -18.11
N LYS A 233 1.02 -1.20 -19.16
CA LYS A 233 0.62 -1.63 -20.51
C LYS A 233 1.48 -2.79 -21.03
N ALA A 234 2.80 -2.76 -20.79
CA ALA A 234 3.68 -3.85 -21.15
C ALA A 234 3.34 -5.13 -20.37
N TYR A 235 3.04 -5.02 -19.08
CA TYR A 235 2.63 -6.15 -18.25
C TYR A 235 1.29 -6.76 -18.67
N VAL A 236 0.29 -5.94 -18.98
CA VAL A 236 -1.02 -6.43 -19.47
C VAL A 236 -0.85 -7.19 -20.80
N ASN A 237 0.02 -6.68 -21.69
CA ASN A 237 0.29 -7.33 -22.97
C ASN A 237 1.05 -8.65 -22.81
N ASP A 238 2.00 -8.72 -21.87
CA ASP A 238 2.83 -9.90 -21.63
C ASP A 238 3.16 -10.11 -20.14
N PRO A 239 2.23 -10.70 -19.36
CA PRO A 239 2.36 -10.85 -17.91
C PRO A 239 3.57 -11.67 -17.45
N ALA A 240 3.99 -12.64 -18.25
CA ALA A 240 5.05 -13.56 -17.91
C ALA A 240 6.45 -13.08 -18.35
N LYS A 241 6.55 -11.94 -19.06
CA LYS A 241 7.81 -11.40 -19.57
C LYS A 241 8.91 -11.29 -18.51
N ASN A 242 8.65 -10.53 -17.44
CA ASN A 242 9.66 -10.29 -16.39
C ASN A 242 10.07 -11.59 -15.70
N MET A 243 9.12 -12.51 -15.52
CA MET A 243 9.39 -13.83 -14.93
C MET A 243 10.28 -14.68 -15.85
N ARG A 244 10.00 -14.69 -17.16
CA ARG A 244 10.82 -15.39 -18.17
C ARG A 244 12.24 -14.85 -18.19
N GLU A 245 12.41 -13.53 -18.26
CA GLU A 245 13.72 -12.89 -18.25
C GLU A 245 14.50 -13.20 -16.97
N MET A 246 13.85 -13.16 -15.81
CA MET A 246 14.45 -13.52 -14.53
C MET A 246 14.94 -14.97 -14.50
N MET A 247 14.11 -15.93 -14.95
CA MET A 247 14.50 -17.35 -15.01
C MET A 247 15.70 -17.58 -15.94
N MET A 248 15.77 -16.87 -17.08
CA MET A 248 16.89 -16.97 -18.01
C MET A 248 18.18 -16.39 -17.45
N ARG A 249 18.11 -15.27 -16.70
CA ARG A 249 19.29 -14.63 -16.09
C ARG A 249 19.87 -15.41 -14.92
N ASN A 250 19.02 -16.01 -14.08
CA ASN A 250 19.46 -16.80 -12.92
C ASN A 250 19.98 -18.21 -13.29
N GLY A 251 19.85 -18.63 -14.55
CA GLY A 251 20.45 -19.87 -15.05
C GLY A 251 21.95 -19.79 -15.37
N GLY A 252 22.59 -18.62 -15.20
CA GLY A 252 23.95 -18.35 -15.71
C GLY A 252 25.05 -18.07 -14.67
N SER A 253 24.76 -17.89 -13.39
CA SER A 253 25.79 -17.64 -12.37
C SER A 253 25.40 -18.23 -11.02
N ASP A 254 26.26 -19.12 -10.51
CA ASP A 254 26.25 -19.73 -9.17
C ASP A 254 24.99 -20.53 -8.77
N ASN A 255 25.00 -21.83 -9.13
CA ASN A 255 24.39 -23.00 -8.46
C ASN A 255 22.98 -22.91 -7.81
N THR A 256 22.22 -21.85 -8.04
CA THR A 256 20.93 -21.60 -7.43
C THR A 256 19.84 -21.85 -8.47
N ARG A 257 19.47 -23.12 -8.68
CA ARG A 257 18.32 -23.46 -9.52
C ARG A 257 17.04 -23.02 -8.81
N VAL A 258 16.47 -21.90 -9.24
CA VAL A 258 15.13 -21.47 -8.81
C VAL A 258 14.10 -22.31 -9.56
N THR A 259 13.56 -23.34 -8.90
CA THR A 259 12.42 -24.11 -9.42
C THR A 259 11.13 -23.44 -8.97
N LEU A 260 10.40 -22.84 -9.90
CA LEU A 260 9.07 -22.30 -9.63
C LEU A 260 8.04 -23.43 -9.73
N LYS A 261 7.27 -23.60 -8.65
CA LYS A 261 6.12 -24.51 -8.63
C LYS A 261 4.85 -23.67 -8.64
N VAL A 262 3.96 -23.92 -9.59
CA VAL A 262 2.62 -23.32 -9.62
C VAL A 262 1.61 -24.43 -9.39
N GLN A 263 0.68 -24.21 -8.46
CA GLN A 263 -0.45 -25.09 -8.26
C GLN A 263 -1.65 -24.51 -9.02
N THR A 264 -2.29 -25.32 -9.86
CA THR A 264 -3.51 -24.93 -10.58
C THR A 264 -4.72 -24.97 -9.64
N ASN A 265 -5.87 -24.43 -10.10
CA ASN A 265 -7.11 -24.41 -9.32
C ASN A 265 -7.64 -25.81 -8.95
N ASP A 266 -7.31 -26.83 -9.74
CA ASP A 266 -7.60 -28.25 -9.52
C ASP A 266 -6.55 -28.95 -8.63
N GLY A 267 -5.60 -28.21 -8.07
CA GLY A 267 -4.61 -28.72 -7.11
C GLY A 267 -3.39 -29.37 -7.74
N LYS A 268 -3.28 -29.41 -9.08
CA LYS A 268 -2.15 -30.01 -9.81
C LYS A 268 -0.92 -29.11 -9.73
N GLU A 269 0.22 -29.72 -9.38
CA GLU A 269 1.51 -29.02 -9.40
C GLU A 269 2.11 -29.02 -10.81
N ILE A 270 2.50 -27.84 -11.27
CA ILE A 270 3.23 -27.61 -12.51
C ILE A 270 4.62 -27.09 -12.19
N THR A 271 5.63 -27.77 -12.72
CA THR A 271 7.05 -27.43 -12.54
C THR A 271 7.78 -27.22 -13.86
N ASP A 272 7.17 -27.60 -15.00
CA ASP A 272 7.69 -27.32 -16.33
C ASP A 272 7.64 -25.81 -16.61
N PRO A 273 8.75 -25.14 -16.95
CA PRO A 273 8.78 -23.69 -17.12
C PRO A 273 7.79 -23.17 -18.16
N ASN A 274 7.60 -23.86 -19.29
CA ASN A 274 6.69 -23.41 -20.34
C ASN A 274 5.22 -23.50 -19.89
N GLN A 275 4.85 -24.59 -19.20
CA GLN A 275 3.53 -24.73 -18.59
C GLN A 275 3.31 -23.70 -17.48
N VAL A 276 4.33 -23.43 -16.65
CA VAL A 276 4.29 -22.38 -15.62
C VAL A 276 4.01 -21.01 -16.24
N PHE A 277 4.71 -20.62 -17.31
CA PHE A 277 4.48 -19.32 -17.96
C PHE A 277 3.07 -19.20 -18.55
N ARG A 278 2.56 -20.27 -19.18
CA ARG A 278 1.17 -20.28 -19.70
C ARG A 278 0.14 -20.15 -18.59
N GLU A 279 0.34 -20.83 -17.47
CA GLU A 279 -0.57 -20.74 -16.33
C GLU A 279 -0.54 -19.35 -15.68
N ILE A 280 0.64 -18.73 -15.58
CA ILE A 280 0.78 -17.34 -15.11
C ILE A 280 0.04 -16.37 -16.04
N GLU A 281 0.21 -16.51 -17.36
CA GLU A 281 -0.49 -15.66 -18.33
C GLU A 281 -2.01 -15.80 -18.23
N LYS A 282 -2.50 -17.04 -18.15
CA LYS A 282 -3.92 -17.35 -18.01
C LYS A 282 -4.49 -16.78 -16.72
N SER A 283 -3.91 -17.13 -15.58
CA SER A 283 -4.36 -16.68 -14.26
C SER A 283 -4.28 -15.16 -14.11
N THR A 284 -3.25 -14.52 -14.67
CA THR A 284 -3.15 -13.06 -14.68
C THR A 284 -4.27 -12.43 -15.50
N LYS A 285 -4.55 -12.93 -16.72
CA LYS A 285 -5.62 -12.40 -17.56
C LYS A 285 -6.99 -12.54 -16.88
N GLU A 286 -7.26 -13.69 -16.27
CA GLU A 286 -8.49 -13.91 -15.48
C GLU A 286 -8.58 -12.96 -14.29
N SER A 287 -7.47 -12.75 -13.58
CA SER A 287 -7.40 -11.81 -12.45
C SER A 287 -7.63 -10.36 -12.89
N LEU A 288 -7.00 -9.91 -13.98
CA LEU A 288 -7.19 -8.57 -14.54
C LEU A 288 -8.64 -8.35 -15.01
N ALA A 289 -9.27 -9.38 -15.59
CA ALA A 289 -10.68 -9.30 -15.98
C ALA A 289 -11.61 -9.11 -14.77
N LYS A 290 -11.30 -9.75 -13.64
CA LYS A 290 -12.06 -9.64 -12.37
C LYS A 290 -11.66 -8.42 -11.51
N ASN A 291 -10.63 -7.68 -11.89
CA ASN A 291 -10.10 -6.50 -11.19
C ASN A 291 -9.96 -5.32 -12.15
N ASN A 292 -11.02 -5.07 -12.92
CA ASN A 292 -11.05 -4.08 -14.00
C ASN A 292 -11.55 -2.68 -13.56
N ASN A 293 -11.88 -2.51 -12.27
CA ASN A 293 -12.38 -1.26 -11.70
C ASN A 293 -11.39 -0.67 -10.68
N PRO A 294 -10.21 -0.19 -11.11
CA PRO A 294 -9.22 0.38 -10.20
C PRO A 294 -9.66 1.74 -9.67
N ILE A 295 -9.19 2.14 -8.49
CA ILE A 295 -9.49 3.45 -7.88
C ILE A 295 -9.15 4.64 -8.81
N GLU A 296 -8.09 4.51 -9.63
CA GLU A 296 -7.73 5.50 -10.65
C GLU A 296 -7.67 4.88 -12.06
N PRO A 297 -8.77 4.85 -12.81
CA PRO A 297 -8.77 4.34 -14.18
C PRO A 297 -7.69 4.96 -15.07
N ASP A 298 -7.39 6.25 -14.90
CA ASP A 298 -6.40 6.96 -15.72
C ASP A 298 -4.96 6.46 -15.53
N LEU A 299 -4.65 5.77 -14.43
CA LEU A 299 -3.31 5.22 -14.18
C LEU A 299 -3.09 3.89 -14.93
N TYR A 300 -4.17 3.22 -15.33
CA TYR A 300 -4.16 1.86 -15.88
C TYR A 300 -4.68 1.78 -17.33
N ARG A 301 -4.96 2.92 -17.96
CA ARG A 301 -5.35 3.08 -19.36
C ARG A 301 -4.18 3.48 -20.25
#